data_AF-A0A498FGY0-F1
#
_entry.id   AF-A0A498FGY0-F1
#
_cell.length_a   1.000
_cell.length_b   1.000
_cell.length_c   1.000
_cell.angle_alpha   90.00
_cell.angle_beta   90.00
_cell.angle_gamma   90.00
#
_symmetry.space_group_name_H-M   'P 1'
#
loop_
_entity.id
_entity.type
_entity.pdbx_description
1 polymer ?
#
loop_
_entity_poly.entity_id
_entity_poly.type
_entity_poly.pdbx_seq_one_letter_code
_entity_poly.pdbx_strand_id
1 'polypeptide(L)'
;MNGGERGATAERAQSEVLGTVLLLGLTVAVVGTTVALGGAALDDSQASADLQRVEGAMTQVDSKASLVAHGESPAQRVRLDVGRSADFRVDGDAGWMRIEVTTSENPNATNRTIPLGAVTYERDGETIAYQGGGVWRSRGGGSEMVSPPEFHYRGSGGTETLTLPLVTIRNGSAPIGDAVRITDTGGRSERVFPSPNGSNPLLGGNVTITVQSDYADAWGRFFETRTSAAVTDVSDRRVEVRLRTTTVHPTLSAGVSATGRSTFDTGGVDELYADSYDSDAGAYDDQSPGEGAVIQTRDQFRLTAGGGGNTQSITIRGDLIAESYNIPPGQADKLNVTGERRTETAFDDVASVDGAISQRIEGVRDRDLAANGDYRGGDIDLSGSETETIDADTYVDGDISVADGATLTVTDGATLHVAGGLSVSADAGGVDLDTGGGEVEVLVEESTTVSGDTTVRATGGGQATLYVDDTLTVRNTASVTSAPDTRLEVQNTAGIDLEDSAVVAADEDVAGNLWVYSSGDRIDVTAEDDDPVRFGGVFYAPQSTTELAGNMTIKGSFTFELFEFDDAEIRIHYDESLATQQPFEGDSVPVVSHLHVSVHEVAVESE
;
A
#
# COMPACT_ATOMS: atom_id res chain seq x y z
N MET A 1 -112.71 39.70 -8.28
CA MET A 1 -111.65 40.69 -7.99
C MET A 1 -110.61 39.96 -7.17
N ASN A 2 -109.53 39.50 -7.82
CA ASN A 2 -108.26 40.22 -7.99
C ASN A 2 -107.59 40.45 -6.64
N GLY A 3 -106.32 40.09 -6.39
CA GLY A 3 -105.22 39.51 -7.15
C GLY A 3 -104.20 39.05 -6.07
N GLY A 4 -103.31 38.09 -6.28
CA GLY A 4 -102.33 38.05 -7.36
C GLY A 4 -101.01 38.60 -6.83
N GLU A 5 -100.10 37.70 -6.40
CA GLU A 5 -98.61 37.78 -6.30
C GLU A 5 -98.15 36.66 -5.34
N ARG A 6 -97.85 35.42 -5.78
CA ARG A 6 -96.61 34.86 -6.37
C ARG A 6 -95.30 35.20 -5.62
N GLY A 7 -94.67 34.18 -5.03
CA GLY A 7 -93.26 34.20 -4.62
C GLY A 7 -92.92 33.23 -3.49
N ALA A 8 -92.48 32.02 -3.83
CA ALA A 8 -92.22 30.87 -2.97
C ALA A 8 -91.46 31.16 -1.66
N THR A 9 -92.06 30.76 -0.54
CA THR A 9 -91.43 30.67 0.80
C THR A 9 -90.83 29.28 1.07
N ALA A 10 -90.58 28.47 0.03
CA ALA A 10 -90.17 27.07 0.18
C ALA A 10 -88.72 26.75 -0.30
N GLU A 11 -88.05 27.64 -1.06
CA GLU A 11 -86.69 27.35 -1.59
C GLU A 11 -85.53 27.82 -0.71
N ARG A 12 -85.74 28.75 0.23
CA ARG A 12 -84.66 29.21 1.12
C ARG A 12 -84.35 28.27 2.28
N ALA A 13 -85.30 27.42 2.68
CA ALA A 13 -85.07 26.40 3.71
C ALA A 13 -84.33 25.15 3.18
N GLN A 14 -84.33 24.89 1.86
CA GLN A 14 -83.52 23.81 1.29
C GLN A 14 -82.06 24.19 1.10
N SER A 15 -81.76 25.45 0.77
CA SER A 15 -80.39 25.92 0.53
C SER A 15 -79.51 25.90 1.81
N GLU A 16 -80.12 26.18 2.96
CA GLU A 16 -79.43 26.12 4.27
C GLU A 16 -79.10 24.67 4.67
N VAL A 17 -80.03 23.74 4.41
CA VAL A 17 -79.81 22.31 4.67
C VAL A 17 -78.80 21.73 3.68
N LEU A 18 -78.86 22.10 2.40
CA LEU A 18 -77.89 21.64 1.39
C LEU A 18 -76.48 22.17 1.67
N GLY A 19 -76.35 23.44 2.08
CA GLY A 19 -75.07 24.03 2.48
C GLY A 19 -74.48 23.35 3.72
N THR A 20 -75.32 23.02 4.71
CA THR A 20 -74.88 22.30 5.92
C THR A 20 -74.43 20.87 5.59
N VAL A 21 -75.17 20.15 4.75
CA VAL A 21 -74.83 18.78 4.33
C VAL A 21 -73.55 18.77 3.49
N LEU A 22 -73.35 19.74 2.59
CA LEU A 22 -72.14 19.86 1.79
C LEU A 22 -70.91 20.22 2.63
N LEU A 23 -71.05 21.11 3.61
CA LEU A 23 -69.97 21.43 4.55
C LEU A 23 -69.62 20.23 5.43
N LEU A 24 -70.62 19.47 5.91
CA LEU A 24 -70.40 18.24 6.67
C LEU A 24 -69.72 17.16 5.82
N GLY A 25 -70.18 16.99 4.57
CA GLY A 25 -69.58 16.05 3.62
C GLY A 25 -68.13 16.41 3.28
N LEU A 26 -67.85 17.69 3.03
CA LEU A 26 -66.49 18.18 2.74
C LEU A 26 -65.57 18.05 3.95
N THR A 27 -66.04 18.39 5.15
CA THR A 27 -65.24 18.25 6.39
C THR A 27 -64.90 16.79 6.66
N VAL A 28 -65.86 15.88 6.52
CA VAL A 28 -65.61 14.43 6.65
C VAL A 28 -64.64 13.94 5.57
N ALA A 29 -64.77 14.41 4.33
CA ALA A 29 -63.87 14.03 3.24
C ALA A 29 -62.43 14.51 3.48
N VAL A 30 -62.26 15.77 3.92
CA VAL A 30 -60.94 16.35 4.22
C VAL A 30 -60.30 15.65 5.41
N VAL A 31 -61.03 15.49 6.53
CA VAL A 31 -60.52 14.78 7.72
C VAL A 31 -60.19 13.34 7.39
N GLY A 32 -61.07 12.64 6.66
CA GLY A 32 -60.83 11.25 6.24
C GLY A 32 -59.57 11.11 5.38
N THR A 33 -59.38 12.03 4.42
CA THR A 33 -58.18 12.04 3.56
C THR A 33 -56.92 12.35 4.36
N THR A 34 -56.96 13.33 5.27
CA THR A 34 -55.83 13.68 6.13
C THR A 34 -55.45 12.55 7.07
N VAL A 35 -56.41 11.86 7.68
CA VAL A 35 -56.14 10.71 8.56
C VAL A 35 -55.56 9.55 7.77
N ALA A 36 -56.07 9.26 6.56
CA ALA A 36 -55.55 8.18 5.73
C ALA A 36 -54.09 8.44 5.29
N LEU A 37 -53.80 9.64 4.78
CA LEU A 37 -52.45 10.01 4.35
C LEU A 37 -51.49 10.19 5.53
N GLY A 38 -51.97 10.79 6.62
CA GLY A 38 -51.21 10.96 7.85
C GLY A 38 -50.86 9.63 8.50
N GLY A 39 -51.79 8.68 8.53
CA GLY A 39 -51.54 7.33 9.02
C GLY A 39 -50.44 6.62 8.23
N ALA A 40 -50.56 6.57 6.90
CA ALA A 40 -49.54 5.95 6.04
C ALA A 40 -48.15 6.60 6.18
N ALA A 41 -48.09 7.93 6.26
CA ALA A 41 -46.82 8.64 6.44
C ALA A 41 -46.20 8.42 7.83
N LEU A 42 -47.03 8.33 8.89
CA LEU A 42 -46.55 8.00 10.23
C LEU A 42 -46.06 6.55 10.32
N ASP A 43 -46.74 5.61 9.67
CA ASP A 43 -46.33 4.20 9.66
C ASP A 43 -44.99 4.01 8.93
N ASP A 44 -44.81 4.67 7.79
CA ASP A 44 -43.55 4.68 7.02
C ASP A 44 -42.39 5.31 7.81
N SER A 45 -42.65 6.43 8.50
CA SER A 45 -41.67 7.09 9.37
C SER A 45 -41.29 6.22 10.58
N GLN A 46 -42.26 5.51 11.16
CA GLN A 46 -42.02 4.59 12.27
C GLN A 46 -41.20 3.37 11.81
N ALA A 47 -41.54 2.77 10.66
CA ALA A 47 -40.80 1.64 10.10
C ALA A 47 -39.35 2.00 9.77
N SER A 48 -39.12 3.17 9.17
CA SER A 48 -37.78 3.69 8.91
C SER A 48 -36.99 3.92 10.20
N ALA A 49 -37.63 4.49 11.23
CA ALA A 49 -36.99 4.72 12.53
C ALA A 49 -36.70 3.40 13.28
N ASP A 50 -37.56 2.38 13.13
CA ASP A 50 -37.32 1.04 13.65
C ASP A 50 -36.08 0.41 13.00
N LEU A 51 -35.96 0.47 11.68
CA LEU A 51 -34.81 -0.06 10.93
C LEU A 51 -33.50 0.62 11.34
N GLN A 52 -33.49 1.95 11.42
CA GLN A 52 -32.31 2.69 11.90
C GLN A 52 -31.92 2.34 13.34
N ARG A 53 -32.92 2.08 14.21
CA ARG A 53 -32.64 1.57 15.57
C ARG A 53 -32.00 0.19 15.53
N VAL A 54 -32.47 -0.70 14.67
CA VAL A 54 -31.86 -2.04 14.49
C VAL A 54 -30.45 -1.94 13.93
N GLU A 55 -30.20 -1.10 12.92
CA GLU A 55 -28.87 -0.84 12.38
C GLU A 55 -27.90 -0.41 13.50
N GLY A 56 -28.32 0.52 14.35
CA GLY A 56 -27.54 0.95 15.52
C GLY A 56 -27.33 -0.17 16.55
N ALA A 57 -28.37 -0.97 16.83
CA ALA A 57 -28.27 -2.10 17.75
C ALA A 57 -27.32 -3.19 17.24
N MET A 58 -27.37 -3.52 15.94
CA MET A 58 -26.45 -4.48 15.31
C MET A 58 -25.01 -3.96 15.26
N THR A 59 -24.81 -2.65 15.06
CA THR A 59 -23.49 -2.03 15.20
C THR A 59 -22.95 -2.16 16.62
N GLN A 60 -23.84 -2.09 17.63
CA GLN A 60 -23.44 -2.36 19.02
C GLN A 60 -23.13 -3.85 19.24
N VAL A 61 -23.88 -4.77 18.63
CA VAL A 61 -23.56 -6.21 18.63
C VAL A 61 -22.17 -6.44 18.06
N ASP A 62 -21.86 -5.83 16.91
CA ASP A 62 -20.54 -5.90 16.29
C ASP A 62 -19.42 -5.43 17.25
N SER A 63 -19.51 -4.20 17.74
CA SER A 63 -18.51 -3.67 18.69
C SER A 63 -18.34 -4.55 19.94
N LYS A 64 -19.43 -5.13 20.47
CA LYS A 64 -19.36 -6.02 21.63
C LYS A 64 -18.82 -7.41 21.29
N ALA A 65 -19.11 -7.92 20.10
CA ALA A 65 -18.58 -9.19 19.62
C ALA A 65 -17.07 -9.07 19.38
N SER A 66 -16.59 -7.95 18.82
CA SER A 66 -15.15 -7.66 18.68
C SER A 66 -14.41 -7.67 20.03
N LEU A 67 -14.94 -7.00 21.06
CA LEU A 67 -14.35 -7.03 22.42
C LEU A 67 -14.24 -8.44 23.00
N VAL A 68 -15.18 -9.33 22.67
CA VAL A 68 -15.17 -10.72 23.12
C VAL A 68 -14.19 -11.55 22.28
N ALA A 69 -14.25 -11.40 20.96
CA ALA A 69 -13.40 -12.06 19.99
C ALA A 69 -11.91 -11.79 20.24
N HIS A 70 -11.55 -10.56 20.58
CA HIS A 70 -10.17 -10.16 20.87
C HIS A 70 -9.73 -10.41 22.31
N GLY A 71 -10.57 -11.05 23.12
CA GLY A 71 -10.23 -11.47 24.48
C GLY A 71 -10.19 -10.33 25.51
N GLU A 72 -10.65 -9.13 25.17
CA GLU A 72 -10.77 -8.03 26.13
C GLU A 72 -11.85 -8.29 27.18
N SER A 73 -12.83 -9.14 26.86
CA SER A 73 -13.87 -9.55 27.79
C SER A 73 -14.40 -10.97 27.53
N PRO A 74 -14.60 -11.81 28.56
CA PRO A 74 -15.14 -13.16 28.36
C PRO A 74 -16.62 -13.18 27.92
N ALA A 75 -17.36 -12.08 28.17
CA ALA A 75 -18.74 -11.95 27.77
C ALA A 75 -19.19 -10.49 27.72
N GLN A 76 -20.07 -10.17 26.77
CA GLN A 76 -20.75 -8.87 26.68
C GLN A 76 -22.27 -9.07 26.58
N ARG A 77 -23.02 -8.00 26.85
CA ARG A 77 -24.48 -8.00 26.74
C ARG A 77 -24.91 -6.80 25.91
N VAL A 78 -25.89 -7.03 25.05
CA VAL A 78 -26.48 -6.00 24.18
C VAL A 78 -27.98 -6.03 24.36
N ARG A 79 -28.58 -4.86 24.51
CA ARG A 79 -30.03 -4.69 24.45
C ARG A 79 -30.36 -4.12 23.08
N LEU A 80 -31.22 -4.83 22.37
CA LEU A 80 -31.62 -4.47 21.02
C LEU A 80 -32.75 -3.40 21.07
N ASP A 81 -33.53 -3.34 22.15
CA ASP A 81 -34.54 -2.28 22.44
C ASP A 81 -35.52 -1.97 21.27
N VAL A 82 -35.85 -2.97 20.44
CA VAL A 82 -36.69 -2.79 19.23
C VAL A 82 -38.18 -3.15 19.43
N GLY A 83 -38.61 -3.36 20.69
CA GLY A 83 -39.99 -3.73 21.01
C GLY A 83 -40.26 -5.24 20.97
N ARG A 84 -41.35 -5.67 21.61
CA ARG A 84 -41.62 -7.09 21.98
C ARG A 84 -41.98 -8.03 20.82
N SER A 85 -41.84 -7.59 19.57
CA SER A 85 -42.19 -8.34 18.35
C SER A 85 -41.09 -8.29 17.30
N ALA A 86 -39.84 -8.00 17.69
CA ALA A 86 -38.71 -7.97 16.77
C ALA A 86 -38.26 -9.40 16.45
N ASP A 87 -38.26 -9.76 15.16
CA ASP A 87 -37.91 -11.10 14.67
C ASP A 87 -36.39 -11.24 14.51
N PHE A 88 -35.67 -11.24 15.64
CA PHE A 88 -34.24 -11.55 15.65
C PHE A 88 -33.99 -13.05 15.64
N ARG A 89 -33.01 -13.49 14.86
CA ARG A 89 -32.58 -14.90 14.79
C ARG A 89 -31.07 -15.00 14.76
N VAL A 90 -30.55 -16.07 15.35
CA VAL A 90 -29.17 -16.52 15.13
C VAL A 90 -29.21 -17.68 14.16
N ASP A 91 -28.36 -17.63 13.14
CA ASP A 91 -28.10 -18.69 12.19
C ASP A 91 -26.60 -18.96 12.07
N GLY A 92 -26.11 -20.04 12.67
CA GLY A 92 -24.71 -20.44 12.65
C GLY A 92 -24.24 -20.98 11.29
N ASP A 93 -25.17 -21.32 10.39
CA ASP A 93 -24.88 -21.84 9.05
C ASP A 93 -25.06 -20.77 7.96
N ALA A 94 -25.19 -19.50 8.35
CA ALA A 94 -25.40 -18.37 7.46
C ALA A 94 -24.11 -18.02 6.68
N GLY A 95 -23.79 -18.84 5.67
CA GLY A 95 -22.70 -18.61 4.74
C GLY A 95 -21.31 -18.99 5.27
N TRP A 96 -20.32 -18.82 4.39
CA TRP A 96 -18.92 -19.15 4.66
C TRP A 96 -17.99 -18.25 3.86
N MET A 97 -16.75 -18.13 4.33
CA MET A 97 -15.64 -17.53 3.62
C MET A 97 -14.53 -18.58 3.43
N ARG A 98 -14.09 -18.78 2.19
CA ARG A 98 -12.97 -19.66 1.86
C ARG A 98 -11.77 -18.80 1.51
N ILE A 99 -10.64 -19.09 2.15
CA ILE A 99 -9.37 -18.40 1.95
C ILE A 99 -8.39 -19.41 1.40
N GLU A 100 -7.93 -19.13 0.18
CA GLU A 100 -6.98 -19.93 -0.57
C GLU A 100 -5.72 -19.08 -0.77
N VAL A 101 -4.62 -19.51 -0.16
CA VAL A 101 -3.30 -18.90 -0.30
C VAL A 101 -2.40 -19.88 -1.01
N THR A 102 -1.80 -19.40 -2.09
CA THR A 102 -0.73 -20.09 -2.80
C THR A 102 0.53 -19.24 -2.62
N THR A 103 1.66 -19.89 -2.38
CA THR A 103 3.00 -19.26 -2.37
C THR A 103 3.85 -19.91 -3.47
N SER A 104 5.01 -19.31 -3.78
CA SER A 104 5.98 -19.91 -4.71
C SER A 104 6.45 -21.31 -4.23
N GLU A 105 6.62 -21.47 -2.92
CA GLU A 105 7.06 -22.71 -2.29
C GLU A 105 5.95 -23.77 -2.23
N ASN A 106 4.71 -23.34 -1.99
CA ASN A 106 3.58 -24.24 -1.82
C ASN A 106 2.30 -23.71 -2.51
N PRO A 107 1.86 -24.35 -3.61
CA PRO A 107 0.65 -23.96 -4.33
C PRO A 107 -0.65 -24.25 -3.55
N ASN A 108 -0.56 -24.81 -2.34
CA ASN A 108 -1.68 -24.99 -1.43
C ASN A 108 -1.26 -24.66 0.02
N ALA A 109 -0.51 -23.57 0.19
CA ALA A 109 -0.06 -23.05 1.48
C ALA A 109 -1.22 -22.95 2.50
N THR A 110 -2.39 -22.48 2.06
CA THR A 110 -3.62 -22.50 2.84
C THR A 110 -4.84 -22.74 1.94
N ASN A 111 -5.74 -23.61 2.40
CA ASN A 111 -7.11 -23.71 1.86
C ASN A 111 -8.06 -23.97 3.03
N ARG A 112 -8.69 -22.90 3.53
CA ARG A 112 -9.55 -22.97 4.72
C ARG A 112 -10.92 -22.39 4.41
N THR A 113 -11.96 -23.17 4.66
CA THR A 113 -13.36 -22.72 4.62
C THR A 113 -13.84 -22.45 6.04
N ILE A 114 -14.24 -21.22 6.29
CA ILE A 114 -14.59 -20.68 7.59
C ILE A 114 -16.10 -20.39 7.57
N PRO A 115 -16.92 -21.05 8.40
CA PRO A 115 -18.32 -20.69 8.54
C PRO A 115 -18.44 -19.30 9.18
N LEU A 116 -19.32 -18.45 8.66
CA LEU A 116 -19.45 -17.08 9.16
C LEU A 116 -20.47 -16.99 10.30
N GLY A 117 -21.65 -17.59 10.11
CA GLY A 117 -22.81 -17.38 10.98
C GLY A 117 -23.31 -15.93 10.98
N ALA A 118 -24.57 -15.73 11.37
CA ALA A 118 -25.18 -14.40 11.39
C ALA A 118 -26.22 -14.21 12.50
N VAL A 119 -26.36 -12.97 12.97
CA VAL A 119 -27.55 -12.50 13.66
C VAL A 119 -28.39 -11.72 12.66
N THR A 120 -29.62 -12.14 12.39
CA THR A 120 -30.50 -11.51 11.41
C THR A 120 -31.73 -10.90 12.07
N TYR A 121 -32.20 -9.79 11.51
CA TYR A 121 -33.49 -9.19 11.77
C TYR A 121 -34.20 -9.02 10.44
N GLU A 122 -35.41 -9.55 10.31
CA GLU A 122 -36.21 -9.44 9.08
C GLU A 122 -37.53 -8.73 9.37
N ARG A 123 -37.89 -7.75 8.55
CA ARG A 123 -39.20 -7.08 8.59
C ARG A 123 -39.56 -6.50 7.23
N ASP A 124 -40.80 -6.74 6.80
CA ASP A 124 -41.38 -6.16 5.58
C ASP A 124 -40.53 -6.35 4.31
N GLY A 125 -39.80 -7.47 4.23
CA GLY A 125 -38.91 -7.81 3.09
C GLY A 125 -37.52 -7.17 3.14
N GLU A 126 -37.19 -6.49 4.23
CA GLU A 126 -35.84 -5.99 4.52
C GLU A 126 -35.17 -6.86 5.59
N THR A 127 -33.88 -7.10 5.42
CA THR A 127 -33.06 -7.84 6.39
C THR A 127 -31.88 -7.00 6.82
N ILE A 128 -31.64 -6.91 8.14
CA ILE A 128 -30.40 -6.37 8.71
C ILE A 128 -29.68 -7.54 9.37
N ALA A 129 -28.41 -7.74 9.04
CA ALA A 129 -27.64 -8.84 9.56
C ALA A 129 -26.25 -8.44 10.02
N TYR A 130 -25.85 -8.95 11.19
CA TYR A 130 -24.47 -8.97 11.63
C TYR A 130 -23.83 -10.29 11.17
N GLN A 131 -22.79 -10.23 10.34
CA GLN A 131 -22.08 -11.41 9.80
C GLN A 131 -20.61 -11.06 9.54
N GLY A 132 -19.68 -11.92 9.99
CA GLY A 132 -18.25 -11.80 9.66
C GLY A 132 -17.59 -10.54 10.19
N GLY A 133 -18.11 -9.93 11.26
CA GLY A 133 -17.68 -8.64 11.79
C GLY A 133 -18.31 -7.42 11.10
N GLY A 134 -19.11 -7.59 10.04
CA GLY A 134 -19.81 -6.48 9.37
C GLY A 134 -21.30 -6.45 9.66
N VAL A 135 -21.94 -5.30 9.43
CA VAL A 135 -23.40 -5.15 9.44
C VAL A 135 -23.89 -4.85 8.03
N TRP A 136 -24.81 -5.68 7.55
CA TRP A 136 -25.31 -5.68 6.18
C TRP A 136 -26.82 -5.44 6.18
N ARG A 137 -27.30 -4.65 5.21
CA ARG A 137 -28.73 -4.47 4.94
C ARG A 137 -29.05 -5.08 3.59
N SER A 138 -30.14 -5.82 3.47
CA SER A 138 -30.59 -6.37 2.18
C SER A 138 -32.05 -6.03 1.94
N ARG A 139 -32.38 -5.67 0.69
CA ARG A 139 -33.75 -5.40 0.23
C ARG A 139 -33.92 -5.94 -1.19
N GLY A 140 -34.44 -7.15 -1.34
CA GLY A 140 -35.06 -7.72 -2.56
C GLY A 140 -34.34 -7.64 -3.93
N GLY A 141 -33.20 -6.94 -4.03
CA GLY A 141 -32.52 -6.58 -5.27
C GLY A 141 -31.09 -6.06 -5.07
N GLY A 142 -30.54 -6.19 -3.86
CA GLY A 142 -29.15 -5.84 -3.52
C GLY A 142 -28.94 -5.74 -2.02
N SER A 143 -27.68 -5.77 -1.59
CA SER A 143 -27.28 -5.59 -0.20
C SER A 143 -26.40 -4.35 -0.03
N GLU A 144 -26.40 -3.71 1.12
CA GLU A 144 -25.62 -2.52 1.41
C GLU A 144 -24.85 -2.74 2.72
N MET A 145 -23.64 -2.22 2.78
CA MET A 145 -22.84 -2.23 4.01
C MET A 145 -23.29 -1.08 4.90
N VAL A 146 -23.72 -1.40 6.12
CA VAL A 146 -24.08 -0.43 7.17
C VAL A 146 -22.88 -0.13 8.06
N SER A 147 -22.18 -1.18 8.49
CA SER A 147 -20.93 -1.10 9.25
C SER A 147 -19.90 -2.04 8.63
N PRO A 148 -18.67 -1.56 8.33
CA PRO A 148 -17.65 -2.42 7.74
C PRO A 148 -17.11 -3.42 8.76
N PRO A 149 -16.71 -4.62 8.33
CA PRO A 149 -15.93 -5.52 9.17
C PRO A 149 -14.55 -4.94 9.48
N GLU A 150 -13.96 -5.39 10.57
CA GLU A 150 -12.57 -5.09 10.88
C GLU A 150 -11.66 -5.60 9.75
N PHE A 151 -10.93 -4.66 9.16
CA PHE A 151 -10.05 -4.93 8.04
C PHE A 151 -9.00 -3.84 7.98
N HIS A 152 -7.75 -4.26 7.95
CA HIS A 152 -6.64 -3.36 7.77
C HIS A 152 -5.92 -3.79 6.50
N TYR A 153 -6.01 -2.93 5.50
CA TYR A 153 -5.12 -2.94 4.36
C TYR A 153 -4.41 -1.60 4.38
N ARG A 154 -3.20 -1.60 4.91
CA ARG A 154 -2.35 -0.41 4.92
C ARG A 154 -1.33 -0.60 3.82
N GLY A 155 -1.22 0.41 2.97
CA GLY A 155 -0.16 0.58 1.98
C GLY A 155 0.33 2.03 1.97
N SER A 156 0.31 2.70 3.12
CA SER A 156 0.79 4.08 3.25
C SER A 156 2.09 4.06 4.08
N GLY A 157 3.23 3.87 3.40
CA GLY A 157 4.57 3.76 3.98
C GLY A 157 5.11 2.33 3.98
N GLY A 158 5.71 1.89 2.87
CA GLY A 158 6.57 0.69 2.87
C GLY A 158 5.88 -0.66 2.67
N THR A 159 4.99 -1.06 3.59
CA THR A 159 4.53 -2.47 3.69
C THR A 159 3.04 -2.66 3.42
N GLU A 160 2.72 -3.38 2.34
CA GLU A 160 1.34 -3.74 2.00
C GLU A 160 0.88 -4.94 2.86
N THR A 161 0.48 -4.64 4.09
CA THR A 161 0.00 -5.64 5.05
C THR A 161 -1.52 -5.75 4.99
N LEU A 162 -2.02 -6.95 4.71
CA LEU A 162 -3.44 -7.29 4.83
C LEU A 162 -3.70 -8.05 6.13
N THR A 163 -4.48 -7.45 7.03
CA THR A 163 -4.96 -8.10 8.27
C THR A 163 -6.49 -8.24 8.23
N LEU A 164 -6.95 -9.48 8.29
CA LEU A 164 -8.36 -9.87 8.25
C LEU A 164 -8.72 -10.70 9.51
N PRO A 165 -9.12 -10.04 10.60
CA PRO A 165 -9.69 -10.72 11.76
C PRO A 165 -11.18 -11.03 11.51
N LEU A 166 -11.51 -12.31 11.36
CA LEU A 166 -12.87 -12.76 11.13
C LEU A 166 -13.55 -13.11 12.45
N VAL A 167 -14.62 -12.38 12.79
CA VAL A 167 -15.51 -12.75 13.90
C VAL A 167 -16.65 -13.62 13.36
N THR A 168 -16.74 -14.83 13.88
CA THR A 168 -17.70 -15.85 13.41
C THR A 168 -18.65 -16.25 14.53
N ILE A 169 -19.89 -16.57 14.17
CA ILE A 169 -20.92 -16.98 15.11
C ILE A 169 -21.08 -18.49 15.03
N ARG A 170 -20.74 -19.16 16.12
CA ARG A 170 -20.84 -20.60 16.22
C ARG A 170 -22.26 -21.01 16.57
N ASN A 171 -22.76 -22.06 15.90
CA ASN A 171 -23.94 -22.86 16.28
C ASN A 171 -25.12 -22.06 16.85
N GLY A 172 -26.16 -21.89 16.04
CA GLY A 172 -27.43 -21.35 16.52
C GLY A 172 -28.45 -21.41 15.40
N SER A 173 -29.66 -21.87 15.70
CA SER A 173 -30.80 -21.75 14.79
C SER A 173 -32.02 -21.45 15.64
N ALA A 174 -32.01 -20.28 16.27
CA ALA A 174 -32.98 -19.92 17.28
C ALA A 174 -33.41 -18.46 17.14
N PRO A 175 -34.71 -18.15 17.37
CA PRO A 175 -35.13 -16.80 17.68
C PRO A 175 -34.41 -16.32 18.95
N ILE A 176 -34.00 -15.07 18.99
CA ILE A 176 -33.40 -14.43 20.17
C ILE A 176 -34.27 -13.29 20.68
N GLY A 177 -34.20 -13.05 21.99
CA GLY A 177 -34.95 -11.99 22.65
C GLY A 177 -34.39 -10.58 22.37
N ASP A 178 -34.94 -9.60 23.09
CA ASP A 178 -34.52 -8.21 23.06
C ASP A 178 -33.21 -7.94 23.81
N ALA A 179 -32.73 -8.91 24.57
CA ALA A 179 -31.42 -8.91 25.23
C ALA A 179 -30.62 -10.13 24.80
N VAL A 180 -29.41 -9.87 24.33
CA VAL A 180 -28.51 -10.88 23.80
C VAL A 180 -27.22 -10.88 24.60
N ARG A 181 -26.74 -12.08 24.92
CA ARG A 181 -25.44 -12.31 25.52
C ARG A 181 -24.48 -12.86 24.49
N ILE A 182 -23.33 -12.23 24.37
CA ILE A 182 -22.23 -12.64 23.51
C ILE A 182 -21.14 -13.20 24.42
N THR A 183 -20.69 -14.43 24.16
CA THR A 183 -19.68 -15.10 24.98
C THR A 183 -18.57 -15.67 24.12
N ASP A 184 -17.35 -15.63 24.65
CA ASP A 184 -16.23 -16.39 24.10
C ASP A 184 -16.58 -17.88 24.21
N THR A 185 -16.34 -18.62 23.13
CA THR A 185 -16.56 -20.08 23.07
C THR A 185 -15.46 -20.86 23.80
N GLY A 186 -14.42 -20.18 24.29
CA GLY A 186 -13.30 -20.77 25.03
C GLY A 186 -12.29 -21.50 24.13
N GLY A 187 -12.48 -21.43 22.81
CA GLY A 187 -11.46 -21.79 21.84
C GLY A 187 -10.40 -20.69 21.77
N ARG A 188 -9.12 -21.06 21.60
CA ARG A 188 -8.11 -20.06 21.21
C ARG A 188 -8.47 -19.55 19.82
N SER A 189 -8.27 -18.26 19.56
CA SER A 189 -8.36 -17.71 18.21
C SER A 189 -7.53 -18.55 17.25
N GLU A 190 -8.11 -18.91 16.10
CA GLU A 190 -7.43 -19.70 15.09
C GLU A 190 -6.64 -18.78 14.17
N ARG A 191 -5.32 -18.99 14.07
CA ARG A 191 -4.50 -18.38 13.03
C ARG A 191 -4.67 -19.20 11.74
N VAL A 192 -5.29 -18.62 10.74
CA VAL A 192 -5.47 -19.23 9.41
C VAL A 192 -4.24 -18.96 8.52
N PHE A 193 -3.68 -17.74 8.60
CA PHE A 193 -2.43 -17.38 7.95
C PHE A 193 -1.67 -16.33 8.79
N PRO A 194 -0.32 -16.35 8.88
CA PRO A 194 0.61 -17.36 8.37
C PRO A 194 0.29 -18.79 8.81
N SER A 195 0.54 -19.75 7.92
CA SER A 195 0.36 -21.18 8.16
C SER A 195 1.72 -21.87 8.19
N PRO A 196 1.85 -23.09 8.77
CA PRO A 196 3.12 -23.83 8.74
C PRO A 196 3.61 -24.20 7.33
N ASN A 197 2.77 -24.01 6.32
CA ASN A 197 2.99 -24.43 4.94
C ASN A 197 3.16 -23.22 3.99
N GLY A 198 3.14 -21.99 4.52
CA GLY A 198 3.24 -20.78 3.72
C GLY A 198 3.97 -19.69 4.49
N SER A 199 4.95 -19.11 3.80
CA SER A 199 5.77 -18.02 4.31
C SER A 199 4.97 -16.72 4.43
N ASN A 200 5.32 -15.93 5.45
CA ASN A 200 4.81 -14.60 5.68
C ASN A 200 6.02 -13.75 6.13
N PRO A 201 6.70 -13.06 5.21
CA PRO A 201 6.15 -12.46 3.99
C PRO A 201 5.65 -13.41 2.89
N LEU A 202 4.61 -13.02 2.15
CA LEU A 202 4.10 -13.75 0.99
C LEU A 202 5.14 -13.69 -0.13
N LEU A 203 5.90 -14.76 -0.29
CA LEU A 203 6.92 -14.90 -1.34
C LEU A 203 6.26 -15.26 -2.68
N GLY A 204 5.42 -14.38 -3.21
CA GLY A 204 4.64 -14.56 -4.44
C GLY A 204 3.42 -15.47 -4.28
N GLY A 205 2.84 -15.89 -5.41
CA GLY A 205 1.66 -16.75 -5.45
C GLY A 205 0.35 -15.99 -5.71
N ASN A 206 -0.75 -16.34 -5.05
CA ASN A 206 -2.09 -15.74 -5.18
C ASN A 206 -2.89 -15.93 -3.90
N VAL A 207 -3.63 -14.89 -3.49
CA VAL A 207 -4.63 -14.97 -2.43
C VAL A 207 -6.01 -14.81 -3.04
N THR A 208 -6.84 -15.85 -2.90
CA THR A 208 -8.22 -15.88 -3.35
C THR A 208 -9.14 -16.03 -2.15
N ILE A 209 -10.06 -15.08 -1.99
CA ILE A 209 -11.11 -15.10 -0.97
C ILE A 209 -12.44 -15.34 -1.68
N THR A 210 -13.09 -16.46 -1.41
CA THR A 210 -14.45 -16.73 -1.90
C THR A 210 -15.44 -16.56 -0.75
N VAL A 211 -16.41 -15.67 -0.90
CA VAL A 211 -17.47 -15.45 0.10
C VAL A 211 -18.78 -15.99 -0.44
N GLN A 212 -19.40 -16.93 0.28
CA GLN A 212 -20.77 -17.35 0.06
C GLN A 212 -21.68 -16.77 1.14
N SER A 213 -22.58 -15.85 0.76
CA SER A 213 -23.48 -15.16 1.69
C SER A 213 -24.72 -14.65 0.96
N ASP A 214 -25.80 -14.37 1.70
CA ASP A 214 -26.94 -13.57 1.19
C ASP A 214 -26.55 -12.11 0.91
N TYR A 215 -25.40 -11.66 1.42
CA TYR A 215 -24.87 -10.30 1.28
C TYR A 215 -23.63 -10.28 0.37
N ALA A 216 -23.47 -11.26 -0.51
CA ALA A 216 -22.24 -11.45 -1.30
C ALA A 216 -21.86 -10.23 -2.15
N ASP A 217 -22.84 -9.52 -2.70
CA ASP A 217 -22.63 -8.32 -3.51
C ASP A 217 -22.06 -7.15 -2.67
N ALA A 218 -22.51 -7.00 -1.42
CA ALA A 218 -21.96 -6.01 -0.49
C ALA A 218 -20.55 -6.39 -0.02
N TRP A 219 -20.27 -7.68 0.21
CA TRP A 219 -18.92 -8.18 0.49
C TRP A 219 -17.96 -7.90 -0.68
N GLY A 220 -18.40 -8.11 -1.92
CA GLY A 220 -17.61 -7.78 -3.11
C GLY A 220 -17.22 -6.30 -3.16
N ARG A 221 -18.20 -5.41 -3.04
CA ARG A 221 -17.96 -3.95 -2.98
C ARG A 221 -17.07 -3.54 -1.82
N PHE A 222 -17.19 -4.19 -0.67
CA PHE A 222 -16.32 -3.92 0.47
C PHE A 222 -14.85 -4.20 0.14
N PHE A 223 -14.53 -5.36 -0.43
CA PHE A 223 -13.14 -5.65 -0.82
C PHE A 223 -12.64 -4.76 -1.96
N GLU A 224 -13.49 -4.48 -2.94
CA GLU A 224 -13.16 -3.58 -4.07
C GLU A 224 -12.85 -2.15 -3.61
N THR A 225 -13.55 -1.66 -2.58
CA THR A 225 -13.32 -0.30 -2.04
C THR A 225 -12.15 -0.22 -1.06
N ARG A 226 -11.70 -1.35 -0.52
CA ARG A 226 -10.65 -1.42 0.51
C ARG A 226 -9.31 -1.95 0.01
N THR A 227 -9.28 -2.55 -1.18
CA THR A 227 -8.10 -3.19 -1.76
C THR A 227 -8.06 -2.94 -3.27
N SER A 228 -6.93 -3.21 -3.90
CA SER A 228 -6.78 -3.27 -5.36
C SER A 228 -7.19 -4.65 -5.95
N ALA A 229 -8.00 -5.43 -5.21
CA ALA A 229 -8.42 -6.76 -5.63
C ALA A 229 -9.35 -6.74 -6.85
N ALA A 230 -9.23 -7.77 -7.69
CA ALA A 230 -10.23 -8.06 -8.71
C ALA A 230 -11.40 -8.83 -8.07
N VAL A 231 -12.61 -8.29 -8.21
CA VAL A 231 -13.83 -8.90 -7.68
C VAL A 231 -14.66 -9.47 -8.82
N THR A 232 -15.08 -10.73 -8.70
CA THR A 232 -15.90 -11.43 -9.69
C THR A 232 -17.15 -12.00 -9.02
N ASP A 233 -18.32 -11.62 -9.55
CA ASP A 233 -19.59 -12.23 -9.16
C ASP A 233 -19.67 -13.65 -9.74
N VAL A 234 -19.65 -14.66 -8.87
CA VAL A 234 -19.77 -16.07 -9.26
C VAL A 234 -21.24 -16.48 -9.34
N SER A 235 -22.08 -15.93 -8.46
CA SER A 235 -23.54 -16.09 -8.43
C SER A 235 -24.16 -15.03 -7.50
N ASP A 236 -25.49 -14.93 -7.47
CA ASP A 236 -26.24 -14.02 -6.57
C ASP A 236 -25.86 -14.16 -5.07
N ARG A 237 -25.32 -15.31 -4.65
CA ARG A 237 -24.90 -15.59 -3.27
C ARG A 237 -23.42 -15.89 -3.12
N ARG A 238 -22.60 -15.63 -4.14
CA ARG A 238 -21.16 -15.93 -4.10
C ARG A 238 -20.35 -14.93 -4.88
N VAL A 239 -19.35 -14.35 -4.21
CA VAL A 239 -18.35 -13.48 -4.80
C VAL A 239 -16.96 -14.08 -4.62
N GLU A 240 -16.11 -13.91 -5.61
CA GLU A 240 -14.68 -14.25 -5.55
C GLU A 240 -13.86 -12.96 -5.60
N VAL A 241 -12.93 -12.83 -4.67
CA VAL A 241 -12.03 -11.69 -4.52
C VAL A 241 -10.62 -12.22 -4.70
N ARG A 242 -9.93 -11.77 -5.75
CA ARG A 242 -8.56 -12.14 -6.04
C ARG A 242 -7.64 -10.95 -5.78
N LEU A 243 -6.80 -11.08 -4.76
CA LEU A 243 -5.80 -10.07 -4.46
C LEU A 243 -4.66 -10.18 -5.46
N ARG A 244 -4.19 -9.03 -5.95
CA ARG A 244 -2.97 -8.95 -6.74
C ARG A 244 -1.81 -9.23 -5.80
N THR A 245 -1.16 -10.36 -5.99
CA THR A 245 -0.03 -10.82 -5.20
C THR A 245 1.28 -10.65 -5.94
N THR A 246 1.24 -10.43 -7.25
CA THR A 246 2.40 -10.06 -8.05
C THR A 246 2.09 -8.91 -9.00
N THR A 247 3.13 -8.18 -9.39
CA THR A 247 3.09 -7.11 -10.39
C THR A 247 4.24 -7.26 -11.37
N VAL A 248 4.17 -6.55 -12.49
CA VAL A 248 5.33 -6.25 -13.35
C VAL A 248 5.48 -4.75 -13.33
N HIS A 249 6.68 -4.27 -13.00
CA HIS A 249 6.95 -2.83 -12.92
C HIS A 249 7.07 -2.21 -14.32
N PRO A 250 6.66 -0.94 -14.52
CA PRO A 250 6.75 -0.28 -15.81
C PRO A 250 8.21 -0.03 -16.24
N THR A 251 8.41 0.32 -17.50
CA THR A 251 9.71 0.72 -18.04
C THR A 251 10.18 2.07 -17.47
N LEU A 252 11.48 2.28 -17.38
CA LEU A 252 12.09 3.50 -16.86
C LEU A 252 12.20 4.60 -17.93
N SER A 253 11.06 5.11 -18.41
CA SER A 253 11.03 6.13 -19.46
C SER A 253 11.22 7.57 -18.96
N ALA A 254 11.64 7.76 -17.70
CA ALA A 254 11.78 9.08 -17.09
C ALA A 254 13.02 9.16 -16.19
N GLY A 255 13.63 10.34 -16.15
CA GLY A 255 14.75 10.64 -15.25
C GLY A 255 14.30 10.81 -13.81
N VAL A 256 13.13 11.42 -13.59
CA VAL A 256 12.52 11.56 -12.26
C VAL A 256 11.04 11.22 -12.32
N SER A 257 10.61 10.32 -11.44
CA SER A 257 9.24 9.85 -11.32
C SER A 257 8.77 9.85 -9.86
N ALA A 258 7.87 10.78 -9.52
CA ALA A 258 7.10 10.74 -8.27
C ALA A 258 5.84 9.88 -8.47
N THR A 259 5.79 8.74 -7.79
CA THR A 259 4.73 7.74 -7.92
C THR A 259 3.60 7.91 -6.92
N GLY A 260 3.83 8.61 -5.81
CA GLY A 260 2.79 9.02 -4.88
C GLY A 260 1.88 10.08 -5.49
N ARG A 261 0.62 10.13 -5.03
CA ARG A 261 -0.29 11.26 -5.30
C ARG A 261 0.09 12.43 -4.41
N SER A 262 1.24 13.02 -4.68
CA SER A 262 1.80 14.07 -3.87
C SER A 262 2.34 15.19 -4.73
N THR A 263 2.08 16.43 -4.31
CA THR A 263 2.58 17.61 -4.99
C THR A 263 4.11 17.57 -5.08
N PHE A 264 4.66 17.60 -6.31
CA PHE A 264 6.08 17.85 -6.52
C PHE A 264 6.35 19.34 -6.28
N ASP A 265 6.82 19.66 -5.07
CA ASP A 265 7.00 21.02 -4.62
C ASP A 265 8.45 21.48 -4.74
N THR A 266 8.70 22.37 -5.68
CA THR A 266 10.04 22.95 -5.89
C THR A 266 10.38 24.10 -4.94
N GLY A 267 9.55 24.36 -3.92
CA GLY A 267 9.74 25.48 -2.99
C GLY A 267 11.09 25.48 -2.25
N GLY A 268 11.63 24.30 -1.94
CA GLY A 268 12.96 24.10 -1.33
C GLY A 268 14.06 23.78 -2.34
N VAL A 269 13.82 23.98 -3.64
CA VAL A 269 14.83 23.82 -4.70
C VAL A 269 15.28 25.20 -5.15
N ASP A 270 16.58 25.46 -5.09
CA ASP A 270 17.20 26.70 -5.56
C ASP A 270 17.40 26.68 -7.08
N GLU A 271 18.06 25.64 -7.59
CA GLU A 271 18.20 25.39 -9.03
C GLU A 271 17.98 23.91 -9.35
N LEU A 272 17.17 23.66 -10.38
CA LEU A 272 17.04 22.33 -10.99
C LEU A 272 17.40 22.43 -12.46
N TYR A 273 18.34 21.61 -12.88
CA TYR A 273 18.69 21.43 -14.28
C TYR A 273 18.53 19.97 -14.66
N ALA A 274 17.63 19.67 -15.61
CA ALA A 274 17.43 18.34 -16.14
C ALA A 274 17.74 18.30 -17.64
N ASP A 275 18.55 17.33 -18.05
CA ASP A 275 18.80 16.97 -19.44
C ASP A 275 18.86 15.45 -19.61
N SER A 276 19.46 14.98 -20.69
CA SER A 276 19.56 13.56 -21.01
C SER A 276 20.87 13.26 -21.73
N TYR A 277 21.25 11.99 -21.71
CA TYR A 277 22.36 11.40 -22.43
C TYR A 277 22.02 9.94 -22.74
N ASP A 278 22.81 9.28 -23.57
CA ASP A 278 22.65 7.86 -23.87
C ASP A 278 23.96 7.15 -23.50
N SER A 279 23.95 6.29 -22.46
CA SER A 279 25.16 5.58 -22.03
C SER A 279 25.63 4.51 -23.03
N ASP A 280 24.77 4.03 -23.94
CA ASP A 280 25.20 3.19 -25.06
C ASP A 280 26.06 3.97 -26.08
N ALA A 281 25.97 5.31 -26.07
CA ALA A 281 26.76 6.20 -26.92
C ALA A 281 28.04 6.73 -26.24
N GLY A 282 28.20 6.53 -24.93
CA GLY A 282 29.36 6.94 -24.13
C GLY A 282 28.98 7.66 -22.82
N ALA A 283 29.98 8.02 -22.02
CA ALA A 283 29.77 8.78 -20.79
C ALA A 283 29.14 10.15 -21.05
N TYR A 284 28.51 10.75 -20.03
CA TYR A 284 27.80 12.03 -20.16
C TYR A 284 28.72 13.15 -20.67
N ASP A 285 29.93 13.26 -20.11
CA ASP A 285 30.88 14.34 -20.43
C ASP A 285 31.47 14.25 -21.85
N ASP A 286 31.32 13.10 -22.51
CA ASP A 286 31.81 12.86 -23.88
C ASP A 286 30.77 13.23 -24.94
N GLN A 287 29.57 13.63 -24.54
CA GLN A 287 28.47 13.98 -25.43
C GLN A 287 27.88 15.36 -25.14
N SER A 288 27.02 15.82 -26.05
CA SER A 288 26.27 17.06 -25.85
C SER A 288 24.95 16.75 -25.13
N PRO A 289 24.56 17.54 -24.12
CA PRO A 289 23.27 17.43 -23.45
C PRO A 289 22.08 17.27 -24.40
N GLY A 290 21.34 16.18 -24.25
CA GLY A 290 20.13 15.87 -24.98
C GLY A 290 18.91 16.71 -24.56
N GLU A 291 17.76 16.37 -25.12
CA GLU A 291 16.45 16.97 -24.78
C GLU A 291 15.39 15.90 -24.43
N GLY A 292 15.81 14.68 -24.07
CA GLY A 292 14.98 13.55 -23.68
C GLY A 292 14.66 13.48 -22.19
N ALA A 293 14.97 14.49 -21.38
CA ALA A 293 14.67 14.47 -19.95
C ALA A 293 13.16 14.39 -19.72
N VAL A 294 12.71 13.60 -18.75
CA VAL A 294 11.30 13.59 -18.32
C VAL A 294 11.23 13.70 -16.81
N ILE A 295 10.48 14.68 -16.33
CA ILE A 295 10.07 14.80 -14.93
C ILE A 295 8.56 14.58 -14.86
N GLN A 296 8.14 13.62 -14.04
CA GLN A 296 6.72 13.31 -13.86
C GLN A 296 6.32 13.24 -12.39
N THR A 297 5.10 13.71 -12.09
CA THR A 297 4.49 13.65 -10.76
C THR A 297 2.99 13.37 -10.87
N ARG A 298 2.45 12.57 -9.95
CA ARG A 298 0.99 12.41 -9.80
C ARG A 298 0.49 13.47 -8.84
N ASP A 299 -0.68 14.05 -9.11
CA ASP A 299 -1.20 15.28 -8.51
C ASP A 299 -0.59 16.57 -9.11
N GLN A 300 0.03 17.45 -8.32
CA GLN A 300 0.33 18.82 -8.73
C GLN A 300 1.83 19.07 -8.84
N PHE A 301 2.30 19.66 -9.94
CA PHE A 301 3.59 20.34 -9.98
C PHE A 301 3.45 21.76 -9.41
N ARG A 302 4.23 22.12 -8.38
CA ARG A 302 4.19 23.45 -7.77
C ARG A 302 5.52 24.18 -7.92
N LEU A 303 5.48 25.31 -8.63
CA LEU A 303 6.61 26.23 -8.75
C LEU A 303 6.55 27.23 -7.60
N THR A 304 7.41 27.09 -6.58
CA THR A 304 7.43 27.89 -5.34
C THR A 304 6.16 27.80 -4.47
N ALA A 305 6.25 27.20 -3.28
CA ALA A 305 5.18 27.29 -2.31
C ALA A 305 5.04 28.73 -1.78
N GLY A 306 3.81 29.27 -1.76
CA GLY A 306 3.47 30.39 -0.89
C GLY A 306 4.10 31.76 -1.17
N GLY A 307 4.51 32.06 -2.41
CA GLY A 307 4.91 33.43 -2.80
C GLY A 307 6.25 33.92 -2.23
N GLY A 308 7.11 32.99 -1.78
CA GLY A 308 8.42 33.31 -1.23
C GLY A 308 9.41 32.14 -1.19
N GLY A 309 9.40 31.24 -2.19
CA GLY A 309 10.44 30.22 -2.33
C GLY A 309 11.75 30.78 -2.88
N ASN A 310 12.89 30.19 -2.48
CA ASN A 310 14.24 30.55 -2.95
C ASN A 310 14.50 30.14 -4.40
N THR A 311 13.62 29.32 -5.01
CA THR A 311 13.74 28.84 -6.39
C THR A 311 14.13 29.93 -7.36
N GLN A 312 15.31 29.79 -7.93
CA GLN A 312 15.93 30.72 -8.86
C GLN A 312 15.60 30.30 -10.28
N SER A 313 15.82 29.02 -10.62
CA SER A 313 15.48 28.48 -11.94
C SER A 313 15.22 26.98 -11.92
N ILE A 314 14.25 26.55 -12.73
CA ILE A 314 13.95 25.15 -13.04
C ILE A 314 14.03 25.03 -14.56
N THR A 315 15.06 24.35 -15.06
CA THR A 315 15.28 24.09 -16.48
C THR A 315 15.15 22.61 -16.76
N ILE A 316 14.21 22.24 -17.64
CA ILE A 316 13.99 20.87 -18.09
C ILE A 316 14.19 20.84 -19.60
N ARG A 317 15.28 20.22 -20.04
CA ARG A 317 15.55 19.91 -21.44
C ARG A 317 14.79 18.63 -21.81
N GLY A 318 13.48 18.77 -21.97
CA GLY A 318 12.56 17.68 -22.30
C GLY A 318 11.17 17.95 -21.77
N ASP A 319 10.48 16.92 -21.29
CA ASP A 319 9.06 16.96 -20.94
C ASP A 319 8.82 17.09 -19.43
N LEU A 320 7.72 17.78 -19.09
CA LEU A 320 7.19 17.86 -17.73
C LEU A 320 5.74 17.35 -17.75
N ILE A 321 5.41 16.40 -16.87
CA ILE A 321 4.11 15.73 -16.84
C ILE A 321 3.53 15.78 -15.41
N ALA A 322 2.29 16.26 -15.27
CA ALA A 322 1.58 16.35 -13.97
C ALA A 322 0.06 16.34 -14.15
N GLU A 323 -0.74 16.00 -13.12
CA GLU A 323 -2.21 16.14 -13.21
C GLU A 323 -2.64 17.62 -13.17
N SER A 324 -1.84 18.48 -12.54
CA SER A 324 -2.06 19.93 -12.56
C SER A 324 -0.77 20.73 -12.36
N TYR A 325 -0.80 22.01 -12.74
CA TYR A 325 0.32 22.94 -12.59
C TYR A 325 -0.08 24.13 -11.74
N ASN A 326 0.70 24.41 -10.70
CA ASN A 326 0.58 25.59 -9.87
C ASN A 326 1.80 26.47 -10.03
N ILE A 327 1.66 27.48 -10.91
CA ILE A 327 2.68 28.46 -11.21
C ILE A 327 2.16 29.82 -10.73
N PRO A 328 2.67 30.36 -9.61
CA PRO A 328 2.24 31.65 -9.09
C PRO A 328 2.41 32.78 -10.12
N PRO A 329 1.49 33.76 -10.16
CA PRO A 329 1.60 34.89 -11.07
C PRO A 329 2.95 35.62 -10.92
N GLY A 330 3.62 35.85 -12.06
CA GLY A 330 4.93 36.54 -12.09
C GLY A 330 6.14 35.66 -11.83
N GLN A 331 5.97 34.35 -11.59
CA GLN A 331 7.07 33.40 -11.40
C GLN A 331 7.31 32.49 -12.63
N ALA A 332 6.51 32.63 -13.69
CA ALA A 332 6.57 31.75 -14.86
C ALA A 332 7.93 31.74 -15.57
N ASP A 333 8.69 32.84 -15.51
CA ASP A 333 10.01 32.95 -16.12
C ASP A 333 11.07 32.07 -15.43
N LYS A 334 10.78 31.56 -14.22
CA LYS A 334 11.65 30.63 -13.50
C LYS A 334 11.56 29.19 -14.01
N LEU A 335 10.50 28.84 -14.75
CA LEU A 335 10.31 27.50 -15.30
C LEU A 335 10.54 27.51 -16.81
N ASN A 336 11.59 26.83 -17.25
CA ASN A 336 11.91 26.64 -18.65
C ASN A 336 11.82 25.15 -19.02
N VAL A 337 10.90 24.79 -19.91
CA VAL A 337 10.72 23.43 -20.41
C VAL A 337 10.86 23.48 -21.94
N THR A 338 11.84 22.77 -22.51
CA THR A 338 12.10 22.81 -23.95
C THR A 338 11.15 21.90 -24.74
N GLY A 339 10.70 20.79 -24.14
CA GLY A 339 9.72 19.87 -24.69
C GLY A 339 8.28 20.26 -24.34
N GLU A 340 7.44 19.27 -24.06
CA GLU A 340 6.02 19.45 -23.76
C GLU A 340 5.74 19.53 -22.26
N ARG A 341 4.82 20.44 -21.89
CA ARG A 341 4.16 20.44 -20.58
C ARG A 341 2.80 19.79 -20.72
N ARG A 342 2.65 18.57 -20.20
CA ARG A 342 1.47 17.72 -20.43
C ARG A 342 0.67 17.52 -19.15
N THR A 343 -0.66 17.58 -19.28
CA THR A 343 -1.55 17.13 -18.21
C THR A 343 -1.95 15.69 -18.47
N GLU A 344 -1.65 14.80 -17.52
CA GLU A 344 -2.01 13.38 -17.57
C GLU A 344 -2.69 13.01 -16.25
N THR A 345 -3.68 12.10 -16.31
CA THR A 345 -4.38 11.55 -15.12
C THR A 345 -4.32 10.03 -15.07
N ALA A 346 -3.95 9.39 -16.18
CA ALA A 346 -3.70 7.96 -16.27
C ALA A 346 -2.18 7.73 -16.20
N PHE A 347 -1.66 7.65 -14.98
CA PHE A 347 -0.32 7.13 -14.72
C PHE A 347 -0.39 5.64 -14.42
N ASP A 348 0.66 4.89 -14.76
CA ASP A 348 0.76 3.46 -14.40
C ASP A 348 0.84 3.30 -12.87
N ASP A 349 -0.02 2.51 -12.25
CA ASP A 349 0.13 2.20 -10.82
C ASP A 349 1.44 1.45 -10.58
N VAL A 350 2.31 1.99 -9.74
CA VAL A 350 3.59 1.36 -9.35
C VAL A 350 3.39 0.74 -7.98
N ALA A 351 3.59 -0.57 -7.87
CA ALA A 351 3.46 -1.29 -6.61
C ALA A 351 4.74 -1.17 -5.76
N SER A 352 4.63 -1.48 -4.47
CA SER A 352 5.80 -1.60 -3.58
C SER A 352 6.77 -2.68 -4.07
N VAL A 353 8.07 -2.49 -3.79
CA VAL A 353 9.14 -3.48 -4.03
C VAL A 353 9.43 -4.38 -2.82
N ASP A 354 8.77 -4.13 -1.68
CA ASP A 354 9.00 -4.82 -0.40
C ASP A 354 8.91 -6.34 -0.52
N GLY A 355 7.86 -6.85 -1.19
CA GLY A 355 7.67 -8.27 -1.40
C GLY A 355 8.76 -8.91 -2.27
N ALA A 356 9.30 -8.16 -3.24
CA ALA A 356 10.38 -8.60 -4.11
C ALA A 356 11.71 -8.72 -3.37
N ILE A 357 12.06 -7.69 -2.59
CA ILE A 357 13.29 -7.64 -1.79
C ILE A 357 13.25 -8.72 -0.71
N SER A 358 12.15 -8.77 0.06
CA SER A 358 11.96 -9.77 1.13
C SER A 358 12.10 -11.20 0.61
N GLN A 359 11.54 -11.51 -0.56
CA GLN A 359 11.65 -12.84 -1.15
C GLN A 359 13.09 -13.25 -1.45
N ARG A 360 13.92 -12.32 -1.92
CA ARG A 360 15.30 -12.62 -2.27
C ARG A 360 16.18 -12.78 -1.03
N ILE A 361 15.96 -11.94 -0.01
CA ILE A 361 16.61 -12.07 1.31
C ILE A 361 16.29 -13.41 1.96
N GLU A 362 15.00 -13.79 2.02
CA GLU A 362 14.60 -15.09 2.55
C GLU A 362 15.21 -16.25 1.72
N GLY A 363 15.34 -16.07 0.39
CA GLY A 363 16.02 -17.03 -0.48
C GLY A 363 17.49 -17.27 -0.14
N VAL A 364 18.18 -16.31 0.48
CA VAL A 364 19.54 -16.50 1.03
C VAL A 364 19.47 -17.19 2.39
N ARG A 365 18.58 -16.73 3.28
CA ARG A 365 18.39 -17.31 4.64
C ARG A 365 18.02 -18.79 4.59
N ASP A 366 17.15 -19.19 3.66
CA ASP A 366 16.69 -20.57 3.47
C ASP A 366 17.80 -21.53 3.01
N ARG A 367 18.93 -21.01 2.52
CA ARG A 367 20.11 -21.84 2.23
C ARG A 367 20.76 -22.37 3.51
N ASP A 368 20.46 -21.76 4.66
CA ASP A 368 20.99 -22.12 5.98
C ASP A 368 22.52 -22.30 5.94
N LEU A 369 23.22 -21.24 5.53
CA LEU A 369 24.68 -21.28 5.35
C LEU A 369 25.41 -21.58 6.66
N ALA A 370 24.80 -21.28 7.81
CA ALA A 370 25.33 -21.68 9.12
C ALA A 370 25.46 -23.21 9.27
N ALA A 371 24.57 -23.98 8.63
CA ALA A 371 24.61 -25.44 8.64
C ALA A 371 25.29 -26.03 7.40
N ASN A 372 25.17 -25.38 6.24
CA ASN A 372 25.51 -25.94 4.93
C ASN A 372 26.76 -25.32 4.27
N GLY A 373 27.17 -24.12 4.68
CA GLY A 373 28.34 -23.40 4.18
C GLY A 373 29.52 -23.40 5.15
N ASP A 374 30.51 -22.56 4.86
CA ASP A 374 31.63 -22.28 5.75
C ASP A 374 31.17 -21.36 6.90
N TYR A 375 31.31 -21.83 8.12
CA TYR A 375 30.89 -21.08 9.31
C TYR A 375 32.08 -20.33 9.94
N ARG A 376 31.96 -19.00 10.05
CA ARG A 376 32.86 -18.11 10.80
C ARG A 376 32.15 -17.68 12.08
N GLY A 377 32.64 -18.16 13.23
CA GLY A 377 32.09 -17.79 14.53
C GLY A 377 32.74 -16.51 15.06
N GLY A 378 31.97 -15.43 15.17
CA GLY A 378 32.42 -14.11 15.59
C GLY A 378 32.86 -13.20 14.44
N ASP A 379 33.36 -12.03 14.82
CA ASP A 379 33.61 -10.91 13.91
C ASP A 379 34.80 -11.15 12.96
N ILE A 380 34.75 -10.54 11.78
CA ILE A 380 35.87 -10.41 10.84
C ILE A 380 36.36 -8.96 10.87
N ASP A 381 37.49 -8.73 11.52
CA ASP A 381 38.14 -7.42 11.58
C ASP A 381 39.38 -7.39 10.69
N LEU A 382 39.36 -6.58 9.63
CA LEU A 382 40.47 -6.38 8.70
C LEU A 382 40.99 -4.95 8.81
N SER A 383 42.31 -4.79 8.91
CA SER A 383 42.99 -3.51 9.04
C SER A 383 44.31 -3.43 8.26
N GLY A 384 44.74 -2.22 7.91
CA GLY A 384 46.06 -2.01 7.32
C GLY A 384 46.16 -2.59 5.92
N SER A 385 47.00 -3.61 5.73
CA SER A 385 47.16 -4.30 4.45
C SER A 385 46.61 -5.72 4.47
N GLU A 386 45.71 -6.01 5.39
CA GLU A 386 45.06 -7.31 5.50
C GLU A 386 44.09 -7.52 4.34
N THR A 387 44.04 -8.76 3.87
CA THR A 387 43.13 -9.19 2.80
C THR A 387 42.46 -10.48 3.21
N GLU A 388 41.13 -10.56 3.08
CA GLU A 388 40.37 -11.81 3.20
C GLU A 388 39.64 -12.07 1.89
N THR A 389 39.55 -13.35 1.49
CA THR A 389 38.82 -13.78 0.31
C THR A 389 37.78 -14.82 0.72
N ILE A 390 36.53 -14.59 0.29
CA ILE A 390 35.40 -15.50 0.43
C ILE A 390 35.13 -16.11 -0.94
N ASP A 391 35.53 -17.36 -1.13
CA ASP A 391 35.42 -18.11 -2.39
C ASP A 391 34.45 -19.31 -2.34
N ALA A 392 33.68 -19.39 -1.26
CA ALA A 392 32.62 -20.36 -1.05
C ALA A 392 31.49 -19.76 -0.20
N ASP A 393 30.31 -20.38 -0.25
CA ASP A 393 29.17 -20.00 0.59
C ASP A 393 29.58 -19.94 2.07
N THR A 394 29.47 -18.77 2.67
CA THR A 394 30.00 -18.48 4.02
C THR A 394 28.97 -17.79 4.87
N TYR A 395 28.83 -18.24 6.12
CA TYR A 395 28.06 -17.57 7.17
C TYR A 395 28.99 -16.97 8.22
N VAL A 396 28.80 -15.69 8.53
CA VAL A 396 29.53 -14.96 9.58
C VAL A 396 28.57 -14.66 10.73
N ASP A 397 28.79 -15.30 11.87
CA ASP A 397 28.03 -15.10 13.11
C ASP A 397 28.62 -13.94 13.92
N GLY A 398 28.58 -12.74 13.35
CA GLY A 398 29.19 -11.53 13.89
C GLY A 398 29.25 -10.40 12.86
N ASP A 399 29.98 -9.34 13.22
CA ASP A 399 30.17 -8.16 12.37
C ASP A 399 31.34 -8.35 11.40
N ILE A 400 31.33 -7.59 10.31
CA ILE A 400 32.51 -7.41 9.44
C ILE A 400 32.95 -5.95 9.49
N SER A 401 34.22 -5.73 9.84
CA SER A 401 34.86 -4.42 9.81
C SER A 401 36.06 -4.44 8.85
N VAL A 402 36.07 -3.53 7.88
CA VAL A 402 37.18 -3.35 6.93
C VAL A 402 37.68 -1.91 7.05
N ALA A 403 38.95 -1.74 7.46
CA ALA A 403 39.52 -0.43 7.73
C ALA A 403 40.98 -0.29 7.26
N ASP A 404 41.46 0.96 7.23
CA ASP A 404 42.89 1.31 7.13
C ASP A 404 43.63 0.73 5.91
N GLY A 405 42.95 0.54 4.78
CA GLY A 405 43.54 0.01 3.55
C GLY A 405 43.29 -1.48 3.30
N ALA A 406 42.58 -2.15 4.22
CA ALA A 406 42.29 -3.57 4.09
C ALA A 406 41.29 -3.85 2.97
N THR A 407 41.26 -5.10 2.51
CA THR A 407 40.35 -5.53 1.42
C THR A 407 39.65 -6.83 1.77
N LEU A 408 38.33 -6.84 1.67
CA LEU A 408 37.54 -8.07 1.63
C LEU A 408 37.13 -8.34 0.18
N THR A 409 37.39 -9.53 -0.34
CA THR A 409 36.94 -9.94 -1.68
C THR A 409 35.96 -11.09 -1.57
N VAL A 410 34.80 -10.99 -2.19
CA VAL A 410 33.84 -12.10 -2.38
C VAL A 410 33.85 -12.46 -3.86
N THR A 411 34.15 -13.71 -4.19
CA THR A 411 34.39 -14.12 -5.58
C THR A 411 33.22 -14.92 -6.18
N ASP A 412 33.22 -15.03 -7.51
CA ASP A 412 32.27 -15.81 -8.32
C ASP A 412 31.76 -17.09 -7.65
N GLY A 413 30.43 -17.20 -7.56
CA GLY A 413 29.73 -18.36 -7.04
C GLY A 413 29.65 -18.46 -5.51
N ALA A 414 30.20 -17.48 -4.78
CA ALA A 414 30.09 -17.42 -3.33
C ALA A 414 28.88 -16.58 -2.87
N THR A 415 28.15 -17.11 -1.89
CA THR A 415 27.15 -16.37 -1.10
C THR A 415 27.76 -16.03 0.28
N LEU A 416 27.84 -14.76 0.64
CA LEU A 416 28.24 -14.32 1.98
C LEU A 416 27.01 -13.89 2.78
N HIS A 417 26.72 -14.54 3.91
CA HIS A 417 25.66 -14.15 4.83
C HIS A 417 26.27 -13.69 6.16
N VAL A 418 26.08 -12.41 6.48
CA VAL A 418 26.59 -11.74 7.69
C VAL A 418 25.43 -11.53 8.65
N ALA A 419 25.52 -12.14 9.84
CA ALA A 419 24.51 -12.04 10.88
C ALA A 419 24.48 -10.68 11.59
N GLY A 420 25.63 -9.99 11.60
CA GLY A 420 25.78 -8.64 12.15
C GLY A 420 25.83 -7.56 11.06
N GLY A 421 26.52 -6.46 11.36
CA GLY A 421 26.69 -5.33 10.47
C GLY A 421 27.93 -5.41 9.59
N LEU A 422 27.98 -4.54 8.58
CA LEU A 422 29.15 -4.32 7.73
C LEU A 422 29.64 -2.88 7.84
N SER A 423 30.87 -2.69 8.31
CA SER A 423 31.51 -1.38 8.37
C SER A 423 32.74 -1.33 7.47
N VAL A 424 32.73 -0.42 6.49
CA VAL A 424 33.88 -0.12 5.63
C VAL A 424 34.27 1.34 5.90
N SER A 425 35.45 1.57 6.48
CA SER A 425 35.79 2.89 7.03
C SER A 425 37.28 3.22 6.96
N ALA A 426 37.62 4.44 7.37
CA ALA A 426 38.96 5.02 7.33
C ALA A 426 39.47 5.27 5.89
N ASP A 427 40.75 5.02 5.61
CA ASP A 427 41.40 5.46 4.38
C ASP A 427 41.82 4.26 3.49
N ALA A 428 41.50 4.33 2.19
CA ALA A 428 42.10 3.56 1.09
C ALA A 428 41.89 2.02 1.09
N GLY A 429 40.79 1.52 1.67
CA GLY A 429 40.40 0.10 1.67
C GLY A 429 39.00 -0.13 1.11
N GLY A 430 38.53 -1.38 1.10
CA GLY A 430 37.23 -1.66 0.50
C GLY A 430 36.74 -3.11 0.50
N VAL A 431 35.55 -3.29 -0.04
CA VAL A 431 34.94 -4.58 -0.35
C VAL A 431 34.86 -4.73 -1.87
N ASP A 432 35.39 -5.81 -2.41
CA ASP A 432 35.35 -6.14 -3.84
C ASP A 432 34.46 -7.38 -4.06
N LEU A 433 33.39 -7.20 -4.82
CA LEU A 433 32.49 -8.26 -5.26
C LEU A 433 32.96 -8.67 -6.68
N ASP A 434 33.93 -9.58 -6.74
CA ASP A 434 34.52 -10.06 -7.99
C ASP A 434 33.66 -11.18 -8.56
N THR A 435 32.77 -10.81 -9.48
CA THR A 435 31.81 -11.73 -10.08
C THR A 435 32.45 -12.76 -10.99
N GLY A 436 33.68 -12.58 -11.48
CA GLY A 436 34.34 -13.52 -12.41
C GLY A 436 33.53 -13.91 -13.66
N GLY A 437 32.47 -13.16 -13.99
CA GLY A 437 31.51 -13.43 -15.07
C GLY A 437 30.26 -14.22 -14.65
N GLY A 438 30.14 -14.59 -13.37
CA GLY A 438 28.98 -15.24 -12.76
C GLY A 438 28.29 -14.34 -11.73
N GLU A 439 27.87 -14.94 -10.61
CA GLU A 439 27.02 -14.27 -9.60
C GLU A 439 27.71 -14.26 -8.23
N VAL A 440 27.58 -13.12 -7.53
CA VAL A 440 28.01 -12.95 -6.14
C VAL A 440 26.84 -12.38 -5.34
N GLU A 441 26.55 -12.97 -4.19
CA GLU A 441 25.50 -12.51 -3.29
C GLU A 441 26.07 -12.23 -1.90
N VAL A 442 25.76 -11.06 -1.35
CA VAL A 442 26.10 -10.68 0.02
C VAL A 442 24.83 -10.25 0.74
N LEU A 443 24.49 -10.90 1.83
CA LEU A 443 23.42 -10.50 2.75
C LEU A 443 24.03 -10.01 4.05
N VAL A 444 23.70 -8.77 4.43
CA VAL A 444 24.00 -8.18 5.73
C VAL A 444 22.69 -7.96 6.49
N GLU A 445 22.58 -8.57 7.66
CA GLU A 445 21.36 -8.57 8.48
C GLU A 445 21.18 -7.28 9.29
N GLU A 446 22.28 -6.63 9.70
CA GLU A 446 22.24 -5.32 10.37
C GLU A 446 22.79 -4.21 9.48
N SER A 447 22.95 -3.00 10.04
CA SER A 447 23.36 -1.81 9.29
C SER A 447 24.65 -2.00 8.49
N THR A 448 24.67 -1.44 7.28
CA THR A 448 25.87 -1.32 6.45
C THR A 448 26.32 0.15 6.41
N THR A 449 27.54 0.43 6.85
CA THR A 449 28.12 1.78 6.82
C THR A 449 29.40 1.81 5.99
N VAL A 450 29.42 2.65 4.95
CA VAL A 450 30.57 2.92 4.09
C VAL A 450 30.99 4.37 4.29
N SER A 451 32.22 4.62 4.74
CA SER A 451 32.65 5.96 5.18
C SER A 451 34.14 6.21 4.94
N GLY A 452 34.61 7.44 5.15
CA GLY A 452 35.99 7.84 4.85
C GLY A 452 36.26 7.87 3.35
N ASP A 453 37.43 7.38 2.94
CA ASP A 453 37.85 7.23 1.54
C ASP A 453 37.94 5.76 1.16
N THR A 454 36.80 5.07 1.24
CA THR A 454 36.68 3.63 0.99
C THR A 454 35.70 3.32 -0.14
N THR A 455 35.79 2.09 -0.66
CA THR A 455 34.96 1.66 -1.78
C THR A 455 34.35 0.28 -1.54
N VAL A 456 33.05 0.14 -1.77
CA VAL A 456 32.40 -1.13 -2.10
C VAL A 456 32.24 -1.18 -3.62
N ARG A 457 32.77 -2.20 -4.27
CA ARG A 457 32.79 -2.26 -5.74
C ARG A 457 32.40 -3.63 -6.25
N ALA A 458 31.63 -3.66 -7.34
CA ALA A 458 31.42 -4.87 -8.14
C ALA A 458 32.29 -4.87 -9.40
N THR A 459 32.97 -5.98 -9.66
CA THR A 459 33.80 -6.18 -10.85
C THR A 459 33.57 -7.57 -11.45
N GLY A 460 34.17 -7.87 -12.62
CA GLY A 460 34.25 -9.24 -13.14
C GLY A 460 33.29 -9.58 -14.29
N GLY A 461 32.41 -8.68 -14.71
CA GLY A 461 31.57 -8.83 -15.90
C GLY A 461 30.26 -9.60 -15.70
N GLY A 462 29.95 -10.01 -14.47
CA GLY A 462 28.72 -10.70 -14.07
C GLY A 462 27.78 -9.82 -13.24
N GLN A 463 27.06 -10.41 -12.30
CA GLN A 463 26.14 -9.71 -11.40
C GLN A 463 26.51 -9.90 -9.92
N ALA A 464 26.65 -8.79 -9.20
CA ALA A 464 26.76 -8.78 -7.76
C ALA A 464 25.47 -8.24 -7.14
N THR A 465 24.98 -8.87 -6.08
CA THR A 465 23.85 -8.38 -5.30
C THR A 465 24.25 -8.21 -3.84
N LEU A 466 24.04 -7.00 -3.32
CA LEU A 466 24.21 -6.64 -1.91
C LEU A 466 22.83 -6.41 -1.29
N TYR A 467 22.40 -7.33 -0.43
CA TYR A 467 21.22 -7.19 0.40
C TYR A 467 21.60 -6.57 1.75
N VAL A 468 20.92 -5.50 2.15
CA VAL A 468 21.06 -4.85 3.45
C VAL A 468 19.70 -4.84 4.14
N ASP A 469 19.49 -5.75 5.09
CA ASP A 469 18.21 -5.86 5.82
C ASP A 469 18.07 -4.87 6.99
N ASP A 470 18.73 -3.72 6.86
CA ASP A 470 18.73 -2.62 7.82
C ASP A 470 19.22 -1.34 7.11
N THR A 471 19.58 -0.28 7.84
CA THR A 471 20.03 0.99 7.28
C THR A 471 21.33 0.85 6.47
N LEU A 472 21.37 1.49 5.30
CA LEU A 472 22.57 1.69 4.50
C LEU A 472 23.01 3.15 4.59
N THR A 473 24.22 3.40 5.10
CA THR A 473 24.81 4.74 5.17
C THR A 473 26.07 4.81 4.30
N VAL A 474 26.14 5.77 3.39
CA VAL A 474 27.34 6.10 2.61
C VAL A 474 27.67 7.57 2.83
N ARG A 475 28.87 7.87 3.33
CA ARG A 475 29.25 9.24 3.74
C ARG A 475 30.70 9.60 3.49
N ASN A 476 31.06 10.86 3.72
CA ASN A 476 32.37 11.44 3.41
C ASN A 476 32.68 11.34 1.90
N THR A 477 33.80 10.74 1.52
CA THR A 477 34.17 10.53 0.11
C THR A 477 33.99 9.08 -0.32
N ALA A 478 33.27 8.30 0.49
CA ALA A 478 33.13 6.87 0.27
C ALA A 478 32.25 6.56 -0.94
N SER A 479 32.43 5.36 -1.50
CA SER A 479 31.85 5.01 -2.78
C SER A 479 31.26 3.60 -2.83
N VAL A 480 30.15 3.46 -3.54
CA VAL A 480 29.55 2.18 -3.93
C VAL A 480 29.46 2.18 -5.46
N THR A 481 30.19 1.29 -6.13
CA THR A 481 30.39 1.37 -7.60
C THR A 481 30.26 0.02 -8.30
N SER A 482 30.00 0.07 -9.60
CA SER A 482 30.05 -1.10 -10.48
C SER A 482 30.94 -0.82 -11.69
N ALA A 483 31.69 -1.83 -12.13
CA ALA A 483 32.49 -1.72 -13.35
C ALA A 483 31.60 -1.59 -14.61
N PRO A 484 32.12 -1.04 -15.74
CA PRO A 484 31.32 -0.79 -16.95
C PRO A 484 30.71 -2.04 -17.61
N ASP A 485 31.18 -3.23 -17.25
CA ASP A 485 30.69 -4.51 -17.74
C ASP A 485 29.98 -5.35 -16.66
N THR A 486 29.87 -4.84 -15.43
CA THR A 486 29.38 -5.59 -14.27
C THR A 486 28.12 -4.96 -13.70
N ARG A 487 27.09 -5.77 -13.45
CA ARG A 487 25.86 -5.33 -12.79
C ARG A 487 26.01 -5.40 -11.27
N LEU A 488 25.70 -4.30 -10.58
CA LEU A 488 25.53 -4.26 -9.13
C LEU A 488 24.07 -3.95 -8.79
N GLU A 489 23.46 -4.81 -7.98
CA GLU A 489 22.18 -4.52 -7.34
C GLU A 489 22.37 -4.35 -5.83
N VAL A 490 21.86 -3.24 -5.29
CA VAL A 490 21.77 -2.99 -3.85
C VAL A 490 20.30 -3.06 -3.48
N GLN A 491 19.93 -3.94 -2.57
CA GLN A 491 18.54 -4.14 -2.12
C GLN A 491 18.47 -3.90 -0.62
N ASN A 492 17.66 -2.93 -0.22
CA ASN A 492 17.60 -2.45 1.16
C ASN A 492 16.17 -2.43 1.70
N THR A 493 15.99 -2.72 2.99
CA THR A 493 14.66 -2.80 3.62
C THR A 493 14.36 -1.68 4.62
N ALA A 494 15.36 -0.88 5.00
CA ALA A 494 15.23 0.24 5.93
C ALA A 494 15.71 1.57 5.33
N GLY A 495 16.23 2.50 6.12
CA GLY A 495 16.68 3.80 5.61
C GLY A 495 17.91 3.69 4.70
N ILE A 496 18.06 4.66 3.80
CA ILE A 496 19.32 4.91 3.09
C ILE A 496 19.73 6.35 3.34
N ASP A 497 20.95 6.54 3.84
CA ASP A 497 21.55 7.85 4.10
C ASP A 497 22.74 8.06 3.18
N LEU A 498 22.68 9.06 2.30
CA LEU A 498 23.81 9.50 1.47
C LEU A 498 24.26 10.89 1.94
N GLU A 499 25.45 10.97 2.54
CA GLU A 499 25.93 12.19 3.19
C GLU A 499 27.25 12.70 2.57
N ASP A 500 27.52 14.00 2.75
CA ASP A 500 28.73 14.68 2.31
C ASP A 500 28.97 14.55 0.78
N SER A 501 30.14 14.05 0.36
CA SER A 501 30.55 13.87 -1.04
C SER A 501 30.38 12.42 -1.53
N ALA A 502 29.48 11.64 -0.91
CA ALA A 502 29.28 10.22 -1.22
C ALA A 502 29.02 9.96 -2.72
N VAL A 503 29.53 8.83 -3.21
CA VAL A 503 29.38 8.42 -4.62
C VAL A 503 28.72 7.05 -4.72
N VAL A 504 27.53 6.98 -5.30
CA VAL A 504 26.85 5.72 -5.60
C VAL A 504 26.62 5.66 -7.11
N ALA A 505 27.59 5.15 -7.87
CA ALA A 505 27.58 5.29 -9.32
C ALA A 505 28.20 4.11 -10.07
N ALA A 506 27.56 3.73 -11.18
CA ALA A 506 28.17 2.89 -12.20
C ALA A 506 29.29 3.66 -12.90
N ASP A 507 30.40 2.96 -13.14
CA ASP A 507 31.53 3.51 -13.89
C ASP A 507 31.13 3.85 -15.33
N GLU A 508 31.84 4.83 -15.90
CA GLU A 508 31.62 5.33 -17.27
C GLU A 508 30.18 5.83 -17.52
N ASP A 509 29.45 6.15 -16.46
CA ASP A 509 28.04 6.57 -16.48
C ASP A 509 27.08 5.53 -17.10
N VAL A 510 27.45 4.25 -17.12
CA VAL A 510 26.58 3.16 -17.60
C VAL A 510 25.50 2.88 -16.56
N ALA A 511 24.50 3.76 -16.47
CA ALA A 511 23.53 3.76 -15.36
C ALA A 511 22.76 2.43 -15.25
N GLY A 512 22.61 1.69 -16.35
CA GLY A 512 22.04 0.35 -16.35
C GLY A 512 22.79 -0.68 -15.51
N ASN A 513 24.04 -0.42 -15.09
CA ASN A 513 24.85 -1.36 -14.34
C ASN A 513 24.82 -1.17 -12.82
N LEU A 514 24.17 -0.13 -12.29
CA LEU A 514 23.99 0.04 -10.85
C LEU A 514 22.52 0.30 -10.53
N TRP A 515 21.92 -0.59 -9.73
CA TRP A 515 20.52 -0.50 -9.33
C TRP A 515 20.41 -0.53 -7.81
N VAL A 516 19.71 0.46 -7.27
CA VAL A 516 19.36 0.54 -5.85
C VAL A 516 17.86 0.37 -5.74
N TYR A 517 17.43 -0.71 -5.11
CA TYR A 517 16.06 -0.95 -4.69
C TYR A 517 15.96 -0.74 -3.18
N SER A 518 14.97 0.00 -2.72
CA SER A 518 14.68 0.12 -1.30
C SER A 518 13.20 -0.09 -1.04
N SER A 519 12.85 -0.80 0.04
CA SER A 519 11.51 -0.84 0.62
C SER A 519 11.36 0.04 1.88
N GLY A 520 12.41 0.75 2.27
CA GLY A 520 12.41 1.64 3.42
C GLY A 520 11.47 2.83 3.28
N ASP A 521 10.99 3.36 4.40
CA ASP A 521 10.05 4.49 4.38
C ASP A 521 10.71 5.81 3.95
N ARG A 522 11.98 6.01 4.32
CA ARG A 522 12.69 7.28 4.12
C ARG A 522 14.10 7.09 3.57
N ILE A 523 14.46 7.97 2.65
CA ILE A 523 15.76 8.02 1.97
C ILE A 523 16.28 9.45 2.07
N ASP A 524 17.34 9.65 2.83
CA ASP A 524 17.87 10.97 3.12
C ASP A 524 19.18 11.19 2.33
N VAL A 525 19.24 12.26 1.54
CA VAL A 525 20.43 12.66 0.79
C VAL A 525 20.80 14.07 1.22
N THR A 526 21.94 14.21 1.90
CA THR A 526 22.42 15.48 2.44
C THR A 526 23.82 15.77 1.95
N ALA A 527 23.97 16.80 1.12
CA ALA A 527 25.26 17.24 0.60
C ALA A 527 25.63 18.63 1.13
N GLU A 528 26.93 18.93 1.20
CA GLU A 528 27.42 20.29 1.44
C GLU A 528 27.59 21.06 0.12
N ASP A 529 27.55 22.40 0.17
CA ASP A 529 27.57 23.26 -1.03
C ASP A 529 28.78 23.01 -1.97
N ASP A 530 29.97 22.76 -1.41
CA ASP A 530 31.19 22.57 -2.20
C ASP A 530 31.44 21.09 -2.59
N ASP A 531 30.60 20.18 -2.08
CA ASP A 531 30.87 18.75 -2.02
C ASP A 531 29.59 17.95 -2.36
N PRO A 532 29.25 17.83 -3.67
CA PRO A 532 27.99 17.23 -4.06
C PRO A 532 27.98 15.71 -3.91
N VAL A 533 26.85 15.17 -3.44
CA VAL A 533 26.52 13.75 -3.60
C VAL A 533 26.36 13.43 -5.09
N ARG A 534 26.96 12.32 -5.52
CA ARG A 534 26.88 11.85 -6.91
C ARG A 534 26.21 10.49 -6.96
N PHE A 535 25.13 10.40 -7.73
CA PHE A 535 24.49 9.15 -8.05
C PHE A 535 24.49 8.90 -9.55
N GLY A 536 24.87 7.68 -9.96
CA GLY A 536 24.89 7.25 -11.36
C GLY A 536 24.32 5.85 -11.51
N GLY A 537 23.02 5.73 -11.80
CA GLY A 537 22.35 4.43 -11.82
C GLY A 537 20.84 4.52 -11.87
N VAL A 538 20.17 3.44 -11.47
CA VAL A 538 18.74 3.43 -11.19
C VAL A 538 18.52 3.43 -9.68
N PHE A 539 17.76 4.40 -9.17
CA PHE A 539 17.23 4.38 -7.80
C PHE A 539 15.73 4.16 -7.86
N TYR A 540 15.28 2.98 -7.45
CA TYR A 540 13.89 2.54 -7.56
C TYR A 540 13.30 2.17 -6.20
N ALA A 541 12.64 3.13 -5.57
CA ALA A 541 12.06 3.03 -4.24
C ALA A 541 10.63 3.64 -4.23
N PRO A 542 9.67 3.04 -4.98
CA PRO A 542 8.38 3.66 -5.28
C PRO A 542 7.44 3.87 -4.07
N GLN A 543 7.75 3.28 -2.92
CA GLN A 543 7.00 3.48 -1.67
C GLN A 543 7.73 4.37 -0.66
N SER A 544 8.87 4.94 -1.05
CA SER A 544 9.76 5.68 -0.16
C SER A 544 9.61 7.19 -0.38
N THR A 545 9.67 7.95 0.71
CA THR A 545 9.83 9.41 0.65
C THR A 545 11.32 9.73 0.64
N THR A 546 11.77 10.55 -0.30
CA THR A 546 13.15 11.03 -0.33
C THR A 546 13.25 12.49 0.09
N GLU A 547 14.16 12.80 1.01
CA GLU A 547 14.57 14.17 1.33
C GLU A 547 15.91 14.45 0.67
N LEU A 548 15.94 15.52 -0.13
CA LEU A 548 17.12 15.94 -0.88
C LEU A 548 17.55 17.33 -0.40
N ALA A 549 18.71 17.40 0.23
CA ALA A 549 19.28 18.62 0.78
C ALA A 549 20.66 18.92 0.20
N GLY A 550 20.89 20.17 -0.20
CA GLY A 550 22.15 20.63 -0.78
C GLY A 550 22.38 20.18 -2.23
N ASN A 551 23.66 20.06 -2.60
CA ASN A 551 24.08 19.88 -4.00
C ASN A 551 24.12 18.41 -4.43
N MET A 552 23.42 18.07 -5.51
CA MET A 552 23.39 16.69 -6.01
C MET A 552 23.50 16.61 -7.53
N THR A 553 24.19 15.57 -7.99
CA THR A 553 24.21 15.17 -9.41
C THR A 553 23.68 13.76 -9.55
N ILE A 554 22.63 13.62 -10.34
CA ILE A 554 21.96 12.37 -10.66
C ILE A 554 22.20 12.07 -12.14
N LYS A 555 22.72 10.89 -12.45
CA LYS A 555 22.77 10.32 -13.80
C LYS A 555 21.96 9.02 -13.80
N GLY A 556 21.00 8.87 -14.71
CA GLY A 556 20.12 7.69 -14.78
C GLY A 556 18.65 7.98 -14.45
N SER A 557 18.01 7.14 -13.63
CA SER A 557 16.56 7.19 -13.37
C SER A 557 16.20 7.04 -11.90
N PHE A 558 15.37 7.96 -11.39
CA PHE A 558 14.95 8.04 -9.99
C PHE A 558 13.43 7.87 -9.86
N THR A 559 13.00 6.92 -9.05
CA THR A 559 11.59 6.64 -8.78
C THR A 559 11.34 6.56 -7.27
N PHE A 560 10.52 7.49 -6.76
CA PHE A 560 10.16 7.59 -5.34
C PHE A 560 8.65 7.80 -5.18
N GLU A 561 8.12 7.60 -3.98
CA GLU A 561 6.74 8.00 -3.67
C GLU A 561 6.63 9.53 -3.68
N LEU A 562 7.45 10.18 -2.87
CA LEU A 562 7.46 11.63 -2.63
C LEU A 562 8.89 12.16 -2.66
N PHE A 563 9.05 13.37 -3.19
CA PHE A 563 10.28 14.16 -3.10
C PHE A 563 10.06 15.36 -2.18
N GLU A 564 10.90 15.48 -1.17
CA GLU A 564 11.04 16.62 -0.28
C GLU A 564 12.40 17.28 -0.57
N PHE A 565 12.44 18.61 -0.55
CA PHE A 565 13.63 19.37 -0.90
C PHE A 565 13.91 20.42 0.18
N ASP A 566 15.18 20.55 0.59
CA ASP A 566 15.64 21.60 1.51
C ASP A 566 16.92 22.27 0.96
N ASP A 567 16.80 23.54 0.55
CA ASP A 567 17.87 24.33 -0.08
C ASP A 567 18.68 23.54 -1.13
N ALA A 568 17.99 22.79 -2.01
CA ALA A 568 18.63 21.84 -2.93
C ALA A 568 19.06 22.46 -4.27
N GLU A 569 20.26 22.08 -4.76
CA GLU A 569 20.74 22.34 -6.13
C GLU A 569 20.91 21.01 -6.87
N ILE A 570 20.07 20.77 -7.88
CA ILE A 570 19.89 19.44 -8.47
C ILE A 570 20.23 19.45 -9.95
N ARG A 571 21.18 18.58 -10.34
CA ARG A 571 21.47 18.26 -11.74
C ARG A 571 21.01 16.84 -12.04
N ILE A 572 20.10 16.68 -13.00
CA ILE A 572 19.58 15.39 -13.45
C ILE A 572 19.98 15.20 -14.91
N HIS A 573 20.61 14.06 -15.18
CA HIS A 573 21.00 13.62 -16.51
C HIS A 573 20.32 12.28 -16.75
N TYR A 574 19.18 12.29 -17.44
CA TYR A 574 18.46 11.05 -17.73
C TYR A 574 19.24 10.19 -18.74
N ASP A 575 19.46 8.92 -18.42
CA ASP A 575 20.06 7.97 -19.35
C ASP A 575 18.98 7.34 -20.25
N GLU A 576 18.94 7.72 -21.52
CA GLU A 576 17.97 7.27 -22.51
C GLU A 576 18.04 5.76 -22.78
N SER A 577 19.18 5.10 -22.53
CA SER A 577 19.32 3.64 -22.64
C SER A 577 18.40 2.88 -21.68
N LEU A 578 17.99 3.52 -20.57
CA LEU A 578 17.08 2.94 -19.57
C LEU A 578 15.63 2.91 -20.04
N ALA A 579 15.26 3.62 -21.12
CA ALA A 579 13.87 3.80 -21.55
C ALA A 579 13.10 2.49 -21.79
N THR A 580 13.83 1.42 -22.09
CA THR A 580 13.26 0.08 -22.32
C THR A 580 13.52 -0.92 -21.20
N GLN A 581 14.33 -0.54 -20.22
CA GLN A 581 14.64 -1.38 -19.07
C GLN A 581 13.49 -1.36 -18.06
N GLN A 582 13.30 -2.47 -17.37
CA GLN A 582 12.29 -2.63 -16.32
C GLN A 582 12.96 -3.07 -15.02
N PRO A 583 12.50 -2.57 -13.86
CA PRO A 583 12.84 -3.13 -12.56
C PRO A 583 12.68 -4.65 -12.55
N PHE A 584 13.62 -5.33 -11.90
CA PHE A 584 13.64 -6.79 -11.81
C PHE A 584 13.61 -7.48 -13.17
N GLU A 585 14.25 -6.88 -14.18
CA GLU A 585 14.33 -7.40 -15.55
C GLU A 585 12.96 -7.61 -16.24
N GLY A 586 11.90 -7.00 -15.69
CA GLY A 586 10.53 -7.19 -16.17
C GLY A 586 9.85 -8.47 -15.64
N ASP A 587 10.48 -9.18 -14.71
CA ASP A 587 9.88 -10.31 -14.03
C ASP A 587 8.69 -9.90 -13.18
N SER A 588 7.76 -10.85 -13.00
CA SER A 588 6.65 -10.65 -12.09
C SER A 588 7.10 -10.88 -10.66
N VAL A 589 7.01 -9.84 -9.81
CA VAL A 589 7.48 -9.86 -8.43
C VAL A 589 6.33 -9.72 -7.42
N PRO A 590 6.49 -10.20 -6.17
CA PRO A 590 5.45 -10.10 -5.15
C PRO A 590 5.10 -8.65 -4.75
N VAL A 591 3.82 -8.40 -4.47
CA VAL A 591 3.26 -7.06 -4.15
C VAL A 591 2.83 -6.96 -2.68
N VAL A 592 1.91 -7.86 -2.26
CA VAL A 592 1.51 -7.96 -0.85
C VAL A 592 2.65 -8.65 -0.10
N SER A 593 3.29 -7.94 0.83
CA SER A 593 4.34 -8.56 1.64
C SER A 593 3.78 -9.36 2.79
N HIS A 594 2.74 -8.90 3.51
CA HIS A 594 2.25 -9.62 4.67
C HIS A 594 0.74 -9.91 4.63
N LEU A 595 0.38 -11.13 5.01
CA LEU A 595 -1.00 -11.57 5.18
C LEU A 595 -1.20 -12.09 6.60
N HIS A 596 -2.21 -11.58 7.28
CA HIS A 596 -2.62 -12.05 8.59
C HIS A 596 -4.11 -12.34 8.56
N VAL A 597 -4.47 -13.60 8.75
CA VAL A 597 -5.87 -14.03 8.83
C VAL A 597 -6.07 -14.78 10.13
N SER A 598 -7.00 -14.29 10.95
CA SER A 598 -7.39 -14.94 12.19
C SER A 598 -8.90 -15.15 12.24
N VAL A 599 -9.35 -16.19 12.95
CA VAL A 599 -10.76 -16.48 13.18
C VAL A 599 -11.01 -16.49 14.68
N HIS A 600 -12.05 -15.78 15.07
CA HIS A 600 -12.50 -15.63 16.45
C HIS A 600 -13.95 -16.10 16.53
N GLU A 601 -14.20 -17.18 17.27
CA GLU A 601 -15.52 -17.76 17.42
C GLU A 601 -16.25 -17.20 18.65
N VAL A 602 -17.40 -16.58 18.45
CA VAL A 602 -18.32 -16.16 19.52
C VAL A 602 -19.61 -16.97 19.50
N ALA A 603 -20.22 -17.13 20.67
CA ALA A 603 -21.58 -17.64 20.79
C ALA A 603 -22.53 -16.49 21.12
N VAL A 604 -23.71 -16.50 20.51
CA VAL A 604 -24.74 -15.48 20.65
C VAL A 604 -26.04 -16.16 21.10
N GLU A 605 -26.51 -15.82 22.29
CA GLU A 605 -27.67 -16.45 22.92
C GLU A 605 -28.61 -15.41 23.51
N SER A 606 -29.89 -15.75 23.65
CA SER A 606 -30.83 -14.95 24.45
C SER A 606 -30.41 -14.97 25.92
N GLU A 607 -30.51 -13.83 26.62
CA GLU A 607 -30.38 -13.80 28.09
C GLU A 607 -31.52 -14.55 28.81
#